data_AF-K2KTE8-F1
#
_entry.id   AF-K2KTE8-F1
#
_cell.length_a   1.000
_cell.length_b   1.000
_cell.length_c   1.000
_cell.angle_alpha   90.00
_cell.angle_beta   90.00
_cell.angle_gamma   90.00
#
_symmetry.space_group_name_H-M   'P 1'
#
loop_
_entity.id
_entity.type
_entity.pdbx_description
1 polymer ?
#
loop_
_entity_poly.entity_id
_entity_poly.type
_entity_poly.pdbx_seq_one_letter_code
_entity_poly.pdbx_strand_id
1 'polypeptide(L)'
;MKKIFCSFFLTDYANLFAAKVIKVSKEIDESLIPSYYKEKNLEVEDFFIISDLRELVREDFSLLRDQFLANFIAPNNHTYAIYGNNYVYPLPVRLKEERSYFLGDEKHYLIVYKSKEYLTMQENFMRFVFGKRLFYLLHPDSINNIIHAELELLESENDLLNDFTSIIIKYSKTLEYEIYLFAKQVLLRACKKDPSLYDLAYKVQGKSFTLKDFFTKKPNLGSIKFLLRHEKIQCHLEENLKRFINYPFSKSLSLIQNIRNEAVHKKAPGLNEVEKLRNEILGIEGASLLKGVLTHKETS
;
A
#
# COMPACT_ATOMS: atom_id res chain seq x y z
N MET A 1 -18.09 19.11 -15.18
CA MET A 1 -18.59 19.63 -13.87
C MET A 1 -17.55 19.27 -12.81
N LYS A 2 -16.73 20.23 -12.34
CA LYS A 2 -15.69 19.95 -11.32
C LYS A 2 -16.41 19.60 -10.01
N LYS A 3 -16.29 18.36 -9.54
CA LYS A 3 -16.66 18.04 -8.15
C LYS A 3 -15.76 18.89 -7.27
N ILE A 4 -16.35 19.86 -6.56
CA ILE A 4 -15.64 20.62 -5.52
C ILE A 4 -15.40 19.63 -4.39
N PHE A 5 -14.19 19.07 -4.33
CA PHE A 5 -13.76 18.29 -3.18
C PHE A 5 -13.48 19.25 -2.04
N CYS A 6 -14.03 18.99 -0.86
CA CYS A 6 -13.64 19.71 0.34
C CYS A 6 -12.21 19.30 0.69
N SER A 7 -11.29 20.26 0.74
CA SER A 7 -9.91 20.02 1.18
C SER A 7 -9.84 20.29 2.68
N PHE A 8 -9.31 19.33 3.42
CA PHE A 8 -9.07 19.48 4.85
C PHE A 8 -7.59 19.82 5.08
N PHE A 9 -7.32 20.96 5.71
CA PHE A 9 -5.95 21.41 5.96
C PHE A 9 -5.52 21.04 7.36
N LEU A 10 -4.35 20.41 7.47
CA LEU A 10 -3.71 20.04 8.72
C LEU A 10 -2.42 20.84 8.86
N THR A 11 -2.20 21.45 10.00
CA THR A 11 -0.98 22.22 10.26
C THR A 11 -0.56 22.12 11.72
N ASP A 12 0.75 22.08 11.93
CA ASP A 12 1.42 22.11 13.23
C ASP A 12 2.40 23.30 13.29
N TYR A 13 1.98 24.45 12.73
CA TYR A 13 2.75 25.69 12.56
C TYR A 13 3.82 25.64 11.48
N ALA A 14 4.69 24.64 11.46
CA ALA A 14 5.82 24.58 10.53
C ALA A 14 5.52 23.72 9.29
N ASN A 15 4.54 22.82 9.38
CA ASN A 15 4.11 21.96 8.29
C ASN A 15 2.67 22.28 7.87
N LEU A 16 2.37 22.04 6.59
CA LEU A 16 1.03 22.13 6.04
C LEU A 16 0.75 20.91 5.17
N PHE A 17 -0.37 20.26 5.43
CA PHE A 17 -0.90 19.18 4.61
C PHE A 17 -2.29 19.55 4.12
N ALA A 18 -2.60 19.17 2.89
CA ALA A 18 -3.96 19.13 2.39
C ALA A 18 -4.40 17.67 2.30
N ALA A 19 -5.59 17.36 2.77
CA ALA A 19 -6.22 16.06 2.65
C ALA A 19 -7.44 16.13 1.74
N LYS A 20 -7.56 15.13 0.86
CA LYS A 20 -8.72 14.99 -0.05
C LYS A 20 -9.82 14.23 0.68
N VAL A 21 -10.80 14.96 1.21
CA VAL A 21 -11.92 14.35 1.93
C VAL A 21 -12.94 13.79 0.94
N ILE A 22 -13.30 12.52 1.13
CA ILE A 22 -14.34 11.85 0.34
C ILE A 22 -15.67 11.74 1.08
N LYS A 23 -15.65 11.71 2.41
CA LYS A 23 -16.84 11.61 3.24
C LYS A 23 -16.54 12.15 4.65
N VAL A 24 -17.53 12.82 5.23
CA VAL A 24 -17.58 13.11 6.68
C VAL A 24 -18.70 12.24 7.27
N SER A 25 -18.43 11.57 8.38
CA SER A 25 -19.36 10.60 8.99
C SER A 25 -19.29 10.68 10.50
N LYS A 26 -20.44 10.61 11.19
CA LYS A 26 -20.49 10.47 12.65
C LYS A 26 -20.26 9.04 13.11
N GLU A 27 -20.66 8.09 12.27
CA GLU A 27 -20.48 6.66 12.49
C GLU A 27 -19.48 6.12 11.46
N ILE A 28 -18.52 5.33 11.94
CA ILE A 28 -17.57 4.62 11.10
C ILE A 28 -17.43 3.19 11.60
N ASP A 29 -16.95 2.30 10.73
CA ASP A 29 -16.60 0.94 11.13
C ASP A 29 -15.59 1.01 12.29
N GLU A 30 -15.96 0.44 13.43
CA GLU A 30 -15.14 0.45 14.63
C GLU A 30 -13.77 -0.20 14.43
N SER A 31 -13.62 -1.07 13.42
CA SER A 31 -12.34 -1.68 13.08
C SER A 31 -11.32 -0.68 12.51
N LEU A 32 -11.78 0.47 12.03
CA LEU A 32 -10.92 1.56 11.54
C LEU A 32 -10.49 2.51 12.66
N ILE A 33 -11.12 2.43 13.82
CA ILE A 33 -10.84 3.30 14.97
C ILE A 33 -9.69 2.67 15.78
N PRO A 34 -8.59 3.40 16.04
CA PRO A 34 -7.53 2.91 16.90
C PRO A 34 -8.07 2.51 18.29
N SER A 35 -7.59 1.38 18.83
CA SER A 35 -8.11 0.80 20.08
C SER A 35 -8.08 1.79 21.25
N TYR A 36 -7.07 2.66 21.28
CA TYR A 36 -6.91 3.66 22.34
C TYR A 36 -8.08 4.65 22.45
N TYR A 37 -8.87 4.88 21.40
CA TYR A 37 -10.07 5.72 21.49
C TYR A 37 -11.10 5.09 22.42
N LYS A 38 -11.32 3.78 22.29
CA LYS A 38 -12.21 3.03 23.18
C LYS A 38 -11.62 2.90 24.58
N GLU A 39 -10.34 2.55 24.68
CA GLU A 39 -9.64 2.37 25.96
C GLU A 39 -9.65 3.65 26.81
N LYS A 40 -9.53 4.82 26.17
CA LYS A 40 -9.51 6.13 26.83
C LYS A 40 -10.86 6.83 26.84
N ASN A 41 -11.92 6.18 26.35
CA ASN A 41 -13.26 6.74 26.22
C ASN A 41 -13.26 8.14 25.54
N LEU A 42 -12.52 8.27 24.45
CA LEU A 42 -12.43 9.52 23.69
C LEU A 42 -13.66 9.67 22.80
N GLU A 43 -14.43 10.72 23.05
CA GLU A 43 -15.54 11.10 22.19
C GLU A 43 -15.02 11.70 20.89
N VAL A 44 -15.61 11.28 19.77
CA VAL A 44 -15.29 11.79 18.43
C VAL A 44 -16.56 12.39 17.86
N GLU A 45 -16.52 13.67 17.53
CA GLU A 45 -17.67 14.38 16.94
C GLU A 45 -17.90 13.97 15.48
N ASP A 46 -16.83 13.95 14.68
CA ASP A 46 -16.88 13.66 13.25
C ASP A 46 -15.62 12.91 12.78
N PHE A 47 -15.81 11.93 11.89
CA PHE A 47 -14.75 11.23 11.17
C PHE A 47 -14.61 11.76 9.75
N PHE A 48 -13.40 12.22 9.40
CA PHE A 48 -13.05 12.65 8.06
C PHE A 48 -12.39 11.48 7.31
N ILE A 49 -13.09 10.91 6.34
CA ILE A 49 -12.56 9.86 5.48
C ILE A 49 -11.82 10.52 4.33
N ILE A 50 -10.51 10.31 4.26
CA ILE A 50 -9.63 10.89 3.25
C ILE A 50 -9.17 9.84 2.25
N SER A 51 -9.03 10.22 0.98
CA SER A 51 -8.52 9.33 -0.07
C SER A 51 -7.05 9.59 -0.42
N ASP A 52 -6.54 10.78 -0.11
CA ASP A 52 -5.16 11.19 -0.38
C ASP A 52 -4.74 12.29 0.61
N LEU A 53 -3.43 12.41 0.83
CA LEU A 53 -2.81 13.40 1.70
C LEU A 53 -1.58 13.95 0.99
N ARG A 54 -1.52 15.27 0.83
CA ARG A 54 -0.42 15.97 0.18
C ARG A 54 0.27 16.89 1.17
N GLU A 55 1.57 16.70 1.33
CA GLU A 55 2.43 17.67 2.00
C GLU A 55 2.64 18.88 1.09
N LEU A 56 2.32 20.06 1.59
CA LEU A 56 2.46 21.34 0.90
C LEU A 56 3.67 22.12 1.40
N VAL A 57 3.93 22.04 2.71
CA VAL A 57 5.06 22.69 3.37
C VAL A 57 5.63 21.73 4.41
N ARG A 58 6.96 21.61 4.45
CA ARG A 58 7.71 20.88 5.49
C ARG A 58 8.69 21.83 6.15
N GLU A 59 8.57 22.00 7.47
CA GLU A 59 9.48 22.75 8.33
C GLU A 59 9.81 24.18 7.86
N ASP A 60 8.88 24.86 7.17
CA ASP A 60 9.06 26.23 6.67
C ASP A 60 7.88 27.13 7.06
N PHE A 61 7.97 27.69 8.27
CA PHE A 61 6.95 28.60 8.81
C PHE A 61 6.74 29.85 7.94
N SER A 62 7.80 30.40 7.34
CA SER A 62 7.70 31.62 6.54
C SER A 62 6.88 31.37 5.29
N LEU A 63 7.18 30.29 4.58
CA LEU A 63 6.42 29.86 3.39
C LEU A 63 4.95 29.60 3.73
N LEU A 64 4.71 28.87 4.82
CA LEU A 64 3.36 28.54 5.29
C LEU A 64 2.53 29.80 5.57
N ARG A 65 3.09 30.73 6.36
CA ARG A 65 2.44 31.99 6.74
C ARG A 65 2.15 32.85 5.51
N ASP A 66 3.16 33.10 4.70
CA ASP A 66 3.13 34.14 3.68
C ASP A 66 2.39 33.70 2.41
N GLN A 67 2.41 32.40 2.07
CA GLN A 67 1.78 31.91 0.85
C GLN A 67 0.46 31.17 1.07
N PHE A 68 0.38 30.32 2.10
CA PHE A 68 -0.78 29.45 2.28
C PHE A 68 -1.82 30.08 3.20
N LEU A 69 -1.42 30.47 4.42
CA LEU A 69 -2.36 31.06 5.37
C LEU A 69 -2.84 32.43 4.96
N ALA A 70 -1.96 33.24 4.35
CA ALA A 70 -2.36 34.50 3.75
C ALA A 70 -3.45 34.35 2.68
N ASN A 71 -3.59 33.16 2.07
CA ASN A 71 -4.62 32.85 1.10
C ASN A 71 -5.95 32.40 1.75
N PHE A 72 -5.99 32.13 3.05
CA PHE A 72 -7.19 31.66 3.75
C PHE A 72 -8.01 32.83 4.28
N ILE A 73 -9.32 32.81 4.03
CA ILE A 73 -10.31 33.75 4.54
C ILE A 73 -11.17 33.00 5.57
N ALA A 74 -11.13 33.46 6.82
CA ALA A 74 -11.93 32.92 7.90
C ALA A 74 -13.40 33.42 7.82
N PRO A 75 -14.35 32.84 8.59
CA PRO A 75 -15.77 33.22 8.53
C PRO A 75 -16.05 34.69 8.85
N ASN A 76 -15.17 35.34 9.61
CA ASN A 76 -15.22 36.78 9.91
C ASN A 76 -14.75 37.67 8.74
N ASN A 77 -14.53 37.12 7.54
CA ASN A 77 -13.99 37.79 6.35
C ASN A 77 -12.56 38.34 6.51
N HIS A 78 -11.85 38.02 7.59
CA HIS A 78 -10.45 38.36 7.74
C HIS A 78 -9.54 37.26 7.19
N THR A 79 -8.30 37.65 6.89
CA THR A 79 -7.25 36.68 6.58
C THR A 79 -7.00 35.81 7.80
N TYR A 80 -6.95 34.50 7.60
CA TYR A 80 -6.64 33.57 8.68
C TYR A 80 -5.25 33.87 9.24
N ALA A 81 -5.13 33.83 10.57
CA ALA A 81 -3.88 33.96 11.27
C ALA A 81 -3.84 32.90 12.38
N ILE A 82 -2.73 32.18 12.50
CA ILE A 82 -2.58 31.14 13.53
C ILE A 82 -2.65 31.74 14.94
N TYR A 83 -2.13 32.96 15.13
CA TYR A 83 -2.09 33.63 16.42
C TYR A 83 -3.16 34.70 16.57
N GLY A 84 -3.53 34.97 17.83
CA GLY A 84 -4.32 36.16 18.21
C GLY A 84 -5.82 36.07 17.94
N ASN A 85 -6.34 34.90 17.53
CA ASN A 85 -7.76 34.70 17.27
C ASN A 85 -8.28 33.49 18.03
N ASN A 86 -9.52 33.58 18.54
CA ASN A 86 -10.20 32.49 19.22
C ASN A 86 -11.01 31.66 18.21
N TYR A 87 -10.31 30.90 17.36
CA TYR A 87 -10.98 30.02 16.40
C TYR A 87 -11.39 28.70 17.04
N VAL A 88 -12.59 28.24 16.69
CA VAL A 88 -13.04 26.88 16.97
C VAL A 88 -12.70 26.02 15.75
N TYR A 89 -12.03 24.90 15.99
CA TYR A 89 -11.67 23.95 14.95
C TYR A 89 -12.63 22.74 14.95
N PRO A 90 -12.90 22.13 13.78
CA PRO A 90 -12.39 22.50 12.46
C PRO A 90 -12.99 23.82 11.94
N LEU A 91 -12.13 24.73 11.44
CA LEU A 91 -12.54 26.05 10.97
C LEU A 91 -12.84 26.02 9.47
N PRO A 92 -14.07 26.37 9.02
CA PRO A 92 -14.35 26.51 7.60
C PRO A 92 -13.65 27.75 7.03
N VAL A 93 -12.81 27.55 6.01
CA VAL A 93 -12.06 28.62 5.34
C VAL A 93 -12.40 28.68 3.86
N ARG A 94 -12.39 29.88 3.29
CA ARG A 94 -12.43 30.12 1.84
C ARG A 94 -11.04 30.51 1.34
N LEU A 95 -10.70 30.18 0.10
CA LEU A 95 -9.43 30.60 -0.50
C LEU A 95 -9.62 31.92 -1.26
N LYS A 96 -8.69 32.87 -1.14
CA LYS A 96 -8.68 34.10 -1.98
C LYS A 96 -8.42 33.73 -3.43
N GLU A 97 -7.43 32.85 -3.64
CA GLU A 97 -7.10 32.23 -4.91
C GLU A 97 -7.42 30.73 -4.84
N GLU A 98 -8.33 30.26 -5.70
CA GLU A 98 -8.63 28.84 -5.80
C GLU A 98 -7.41 28.05 -6.27
N ARG A 99 -7.03 27.03 -5.49
CA ARG A 99 -5.96 26.09 -5.83
C ARG A 99 -6.47 24.68 -5.75
N SER A 100 -6.14 23.87 -6.75
CA SER A 100 -6.43 22.44 -6.75
C SER A 100 -5.17 21.66 -6.38
N TYR A 101 -5.19 21.02 -5.21
CA TYR A 101 -4.03 20.29 -4.68
C TYR A 101 -3.95 18.83 -5.16
N PHE A 102 -4.99 18.32 -5.80
CA PHE A 102 -5.11 16.92 -6.20
C PHE A 102 -5.45 16.79 -7.68
N LEU A 103 -4.55 17.29 -8.52
CA LEU A 103 -4.64 17.16 -9.98
C LEU A 103 -3.94 15.88 -10.44
N GLY A 104 -4.57 15.15 -11.37
CA GLY A 104 -4.06 13.89 -11.90
C GLY A 104 -4.33 12.67 -11.01
N ASP A 105 -3.67 11.56 -11.35
CA ASP A 105 -3.81 10.25 -10.69
C ASP A 105 -2.67 9.94 -9.71
N GLU A 106 -1.85 10.94 -9.38
CA GLU A 106 -0.73 10.78 -8.45
C GLU A 106 -1.24 10.57 -7.03
N LYS A 107 -0.59 9.63 -6.32
CA LYS A 107 -0.91 9.29 -4.92
C LYS A 107 0.10 9.97 -4.00
N HIS A 108 -0.26 11.14 -3.48
CA HIS A 108 0.65 12.00 -2.72
C HIS A 108 0.98 11.42 -1.34
N TYR A 109 0.08 10.66 -0.72
CA TYR A 109 0.33 10.09 0.60
C TYR A 109 1.57 9.17 0.64
N LEU A 110 2.02 8.65 -0.51
CA LEU A 110 3.21 7.80 -0.60
C LEU A 110 4.52 8.55 -0.31
N ILE A 111 4.54 9.87 -0.52
CA ILE A 111 5.75 10.70 -0.36
C ILE A 111 5.79 11.46 0.98
N VAL A 112 4.67 11.49 1.71
CA VAL A 112 4.53 12.23 2.97
C VAL A 112 5.45 11.63 4.05
N TYR A 113 6.19 12.49 4.76
CA TYR A 113 7.17 12.12 5.79
C TYR A 113 8.31 11.19 5.32
N LYS A 114 8.60 11.14 4.02
CA LYS A 114 9.72 10.33 3.49
C LYS A 114 11.02 11.12 3.37
N SER A 115 12.15 10.42 3.51
CA SER A 115 13.49 10.97 3.31
C SER A 115 13.81 11.11 1.82
N LYS A 116 14.88 11.85 1.48
CA LYS A 116 15.29 12.06 0.09
C LYS A 116 15.74 10.77 -0.60
N GLU A 117 16.41 9.90 0.14
CA GLU A 117 16.88 8.59 -0.32
C GLU A 117 15.71 7.69 -0.67
N TYR A 118 14.68 7.65 0.20
CA TYR A 118 13.43 6.94 -0.06
C TYR A 118 12.75 7.44 -1.32
N LEU A 119 12.60 8.76 -1.47
CA LEU A 119 11.94 9.36 -2.63
C LEU A 119 12.73 9.10 -3.93
N THR A 120 14.06 9.10 -3.85
CA THR A 120 14.92 8.78 -5.00
C THR A 120 14.74 7.33 -5.41
N MET A 121 14.74 6.40 -4.45
CA MET A 121 14.50 4.98 -4.73
C MET A 121 13.09 4.73 -5.28
N GLN A 122 12.08 5.41 -4.73
CA GLN A 122 10.70 5.37 -5.25
C GLN A 122 10.65 5.78 -6.73
N GLU A 123 11.30 6.89 -7.09
CA GLU A 123 11.33 7.37 -8.47
C GLU A 123 12.08 6.39 -9.38
N ASN A 124 13.17 5.79 -8.90
CA ASN A 124 13.90 4.75 -9.65
C ASN A 124 13.01 3.53 -9.94
N PHE A 125 12.23 3.08 -8.96
CA PHE A 125 11.26 2.01 -9.17
C PHE A 125 10.17 2.39 -10.16
N MET A 126 9.67 3.63 -10.09
CA MET A 126 8.67 4.13 -11.03
C MET A 126 9.22 4.24 -12.45
N ARG A 127 10.49 4.63 -12.63
CA ARG A 127 11.11 4.82 -13.96
C ARG A 127 11.62 3.54 -14.59
N PHE A 128 12.36 2.74 -13.83
CA PHE A 128 13.18 1.65 -14.38
C PHE A 128 12.59 0.27 -14.12
N VAL A 129 11.74 0.12 -13.10
CA VAL A 129 11.16 -1.18 -12.75
C VAL A 129 9.71 -1.27 -13.21
N PHE A 130 8.79 -0.54 -12.59
CA PHE A 130 7.36 -0.80 -12.75
C PHE A 130 6.67 0.09 -13.79
N GLY A 131 7.16 1.31 -14.04
CA GLY A 131 6.34 2.36 -14.65
C GLY A 131 5.35 2.93 -13.64
N LYS A 132 4.93 4.20 -13.80
CA LYS A 132 3.95 4.85 -12.89
C LYS A 132 2.67 4.02 -12.72
N ARG A 133 2.16 3.47 -13.83
CA ARG A 133 0.91 2.70 -13.89
C ARG A 133 0.92 1.49 -12.95
N LEU A 134 1.89 0.58 -13.10
CA LEU A 134 1.96 -0.61 -12.24
C LEU A 134 2.40 -0.25 -10.82
N PHE A 135 3.28 0.75 -10.67
CA PHE A 135 3.74 1.18 -9.35
C PHE A 135 2.58 1.61 -8.45
N TYR A 136 1.64 2.40 -8.97
CA TYR A 136 0.48 2.83 -8.19
C TYR A 136 -0.57 1.72 -7.96
N LEU A 137 -0.41 0.53 -8.54
CA LEU A 137 -1.24 -0.65 -8.21
C LEU A 137 -0.72 -1.45 -7.01
N LEU A 138 0.52 -1.22 -6.58
CA LEU A 138 1.09 -1.83 -5.38
C LEU A 138 0.33 -1.36 -4.14
N HIS A 139 0.24 -2.26 -3.16
CA HIS A 139 -0.17 -1.92 -1.81
C HIS A 139 0.84 -0.94 -1.17
N PRO A 140 0.41 0.05 -0.38
CA PRO A 140 1.33 0.99 0.27
C PRO A 140 2.42 0.32 1.10
N ASP A 141 2.07 -0.72 1.86
CA ASP A 141 3.06 -1.49 2.62
C ASP A 141 4.04 -2.24 1.72
N SER A 142 3.59 -2.71 0.55
CA SER A 142 4.49 -3.32 -0.44
C SER A 142 5.51 -2.31 -0.93
N ILE A 143 5.08 -1.08 -1.24
CA ILE A 143 5.97 0.02 -1.64
C ILE A 143 7.00 0.33 -0.55
N ASN A 144 6.55 0.50 0.70
CA ASN A 144 7.43 0.73 1.83
C ASN A 144 8.45 -0.40 2.00
N ASN A 145 7.98 -1.65 1.99
CA ASN A 145 8.82 -2.81 2.19
C ASN A 145 9.89 -2.95 1.10
N ILE A 146 9.55 -2.79 -0.19
CA ILE A 146 10.54 -2.91 -1.27
C ILE A 146 11.57 -1.78 -1.24
N ILE A 147 11.16 -0.54 -0.94
CA ILE A 147 12.09 0.58 -0.88
C ILE A 147 13.05 0.41 0.30
N HIS A 148 12.53 0.09 1.49
CA HIS A 148 13.39 -0.15 2.64
C HIS A 148 14.30 -1.37 2.46
N ALA A 149 13.85 -2.41 1.75
CA ALA A 149 14.70 -3.56 1.41
C ALA A 149 15.88 -3.15 0.52
N GLU A 150 15.65 -2.33 -0.50
CA GLU A 150 16.75 -1.86 -1.37
C GLU A 150 17.67 -0.87 -0.68
N LEU A 151 17.15 0.05 0.13
CA LEU A 151 18.00 0.99 0.88
C LEU A 151 18.91 0.25 1.85
N GLU A 152 18.37 -0.70 2.61
CA GLU A 152 19.14 -1.55 3.52
C GLU A 152 20.17 -2.40 2.75
N LEU A 153 19.81 -2.90 1.57
CA LEU A 153 20.75 -3.66 0.73
C LEU A 153 21.94 -2.79 0.32
N LEU A 154 21.68 -1.58 -0.19
CA LEU A 154 22.72 -0.62 -0.59
C LEU A 154 23.64 -0.22 0.58
N GLU A 155 23.09 -0.05 1.78
CA GLU A 155 23.88 0.23 3.00
C GLU A 155 24.75 -0.97 3.40
N SER A 156 24.32 -2.18 3.05
CA SER A 156 24.93 -3.44 3.47
C SER A 156 25.88 -4.08 2.45
N GLU A 157 25.97 -3.54 1.23
CA GLU A 157 26.73 -4.14 0.11
C GLU A 157 28.21 -4.40 0.44
N ASN A 158 28.77 -3.68 1.42
CA ASN A 158 30.18 -3.81 1.82
C ASN A 158 30.38 -4.57 3.15
N ASP A 159 29.32 -5.06 3.79
CA ASP A 159 29.41 -5.81 5.05
C ASP A 159 29.11 -7.30 4.85
N LEU A 160 30.19 -8.08 4.75
CA LEU A 160 30.15 -9.54 4.55
C LEU A 160 29.61 -10.31 5.77
N LEU A 161 29.52 -9.68 6.95
CA LEU A 161 28.98 -10.29 8.17
C LEU A 161 27.53 -9.90 8.45
N ASN A 162 26.93 -9.08 7.58
CA ASN A 162 25.60 -8.57 7.81
C ASN A 162 24.53 -9.69 7.78
N ASP A 163 23.52 -9.55 8.64
CA ASP A 163 22.36 -10.42 8.66
C ASP A 163 21.28 -9.89 7.70
N PHE A 164 21.18 -10.51 6.53
CA PHE A 164 20.22 -10.11 5.51
C PHE A 164 18.78 -10.59 5.75
N THR A 165 18.48 -11.18 6.92
CA THR A 165 17.14 -11.68 7.26
C THR A 165 16.07 -10.60 7.15
N SER A 166 16.38 -9.39 7.59
CA SER A 166 15.46 -8.25 7.53
C SER A 166 15.06 -7.91 6.08
N ILE A 167 16.02 -7.92 5.15
CA ILE A 167 15.78 -7.67 3.72
C ILE A 167 14.87 -8.76 3.12
N ILE A 168 15.16 -10.04 3.41
CA ILE A 168 14.33 -11.16 2.95
C ILE A 168 12.90 -11.07 3.49
N ILE A 169 12.73 -10.68 4.76
CA ILE A 169 11.41 -10.50 5.36
C ILE A 169 10.64 -9.39 4.65
N LYS A 170 11.27 -8.24 4.38
CA LYS A 170 10.64 -7.13 3.67
C LYS A 170 10.20 -7.54 2.26
N TYR A 171 11.08 -8.17 1.48
CA TYR A 171 10.73 -8.72 0.18
C TYR A 171 9.59 -9.74 0.23
N SER A 172 9.64 -10.65 1.20
CA SER A 172 8.60 -11.66 1.40
C SER A 172 7.25 -11.03 1.73
N LYS A 173 7.21 -10.01 2.60
CA LYS A 173 5.99 -9.29 2.98
C LYS A 173 5.36 -8.59 1.78
N THR A 174 6.16 -7.95 0.92
CA THR A 174 5.69 -7.37 -0.35
C THR A 174 4.91 -8.41 -1.17
N LEU A 175 5.52 -9.58 -1.39
CA LEU A 175 4.87 -10.65 -2.15
C LEU A 175 3.63 -11.18 -1.46
N GLU A 176 3.67 -11.38 -0.14
CA GLU A 176 2.50 -11.83 0.60
C GLU A 176 1.31 -10.89 0.48
N TYR A 177 1.52 -9.58 0.46
CA TYR A 177 0.46 -8.61 0.26
C TYR A 177 -0.06 -8.67 -1.18
N GLU A 178 0.82 -8.57 -2.18
CA GLU A 178 0.36 -8.53 -3.57
C GLU A 178 -0.27 -9.83 -4.04
N ILE A 179 0.31 -10.98 -3.67
CA ILE A 179 -0.23 -12.30 -4.03
C ILE A 179 -1.59 -12.52 -3.38
N TYR A 180 -1.78 -12.09 -2.12
CA TYR A 180 -3.07 -12.18 -1.47
C TYR A 180 -4.12 -11.32 -2.17
N LEU A 181 -3.80 -10.07 -2.50
CA LEU A 181 -4.73 -9.17 -3.20
C LEU A 181 -5.07 -9.70 -4.60
N PHE A 182 -4.08 -10.16 -5.34
CA PHE A 182 -4.26 -10.81 -6.64
C PHE A 182 -5.15 -12.05 -6.52
N ALA A 183 -4.84 -12.96 -5.61
CA ALA A 183 -5.62 -14.18 -5.41
C ALA A 183 -7.05 -13.85 -4.99
N LYS A 184 -7.25 -12.87 -4.10
CA LYS A 184 -8.57 -12.40 -3.69
C LYS A 184 -9.41 -11.97 -4.88
N GLN A 185 -8.85 -11.18 -5.81
CA GLN A 185 -9.56 -10.76 -7.02
C GLN A 185 -9.90 -11.94 -7.94
N VAL A 186 -8.93 -12.81 -8.23
CA VAL A 186 -9.11 -14.00 -9.07
C VAL A 186 -10.21 -14.90 -8.51
N LEU A 187 -10.18 -15.17 -7.20
CA LEU A 187 -11.15 -16.02 -6.52
C LEU A 187 -12.54 -15.38 -6.48
N LEU A 188 -12.65 -14.07 -6.22
CA LEU A 188 -13.93 -13.36 -6.29
C LEU A 188 -14.55 -13.43 -7.69
N ARG A 189 -13.73 -13.31 -8.74
CA ARG A 189 -14.22 -13.47 -10.13
C ARG A 189 -14.71 -14.87 -10.42
N ALA A 190 -14.01 -15.90 -9.94
CA ALA A 190 -14.47 -17.28 -10.05
C ALA A 190 -15.82 -17.47 -9.30
N CYS A 191 -15.92 -16.99 -8.06
CA CYS A 191 -17.16 -17.03 -7.27
C CYS A 191 -18.33 -16.28 -7.91
N LYS A 192 -18.07 -15.19 -8.65
CA LYS A 192 -19.11 -14.48 -9.42
C LYS A 192 -19.68 -15.34 -10.55
N LYS A 193 -18.87 -16.22 -11.15
CA LYS A 193 -19.30 -17.15 -12.20
C LYS A 193 -19.95 -18.41 -11.63
N ASP A 194 -19.45 -18.89 -10.50
CA ASP A 194 -19.99 -20.02 -9.77
C ASP A 194 -20.00 -19.75 -8.25
N PRO A 195 -21.15 -19.34 -7.69
CA PRO A 195 -21.29 -19.09 -6.26
C PRO A 195 -21.05 -20.32 -5.37
N SER A 196 -21.17 -21.55 -5.90
CA SER A 196 -20.93 -22.77 -5.10
C SER A 196 -19.47 -22.89 -4.64
N LEU A 197 -18.55 -22.16 -5.30
CA LEU A 197 -17.15 -22.09 -4.91
C LEU A 197 -16.92 -21.51 -3.51
N TYR A 198 -17.85 -20.73 -2.96
CA TYR A 198 -17.70 -20.23 -1.58
C TYR A 198 -17.59 -21.35 -0.55
N ASP A 199 -18.22 -22.50 -0.81
CA ASP A 199 -18.21 -23.68 0.04
C ASP A 199 -17.04 -24.63 -0.27
N LEU A 200 -16.14 -24.26 -1.19
CA LEU A 200 -14.97 -25.05 -1.53
C LEU A 200 -14.06 -25.21 -0.30
N ALA A 201 -13.99 -26.44 0.21
CA ALA A 201 -13.14 -26.77 1.34
C ALA A 201 -11.66 -26.86 0.94
N TYR A 202 -10.78 -26.32 1.77
CA TYR A 202 -9.34 -26.50 1.69
C TYR A 202 -8.74 -26.69 3.08
N LYS A 203 -7.56 -27.31 3.17
CA LYS A 203 -6.88 -27.56 4.43
C LYS A 203 -5.65 -26.68 4.59
N VAL A 204 -5.46 -26.12 5.78
CA VAL A 204 -4.25 -25.41 6.18
C VAL A 204 -3.75 -26.04 7.47
N GLN A 205 -2.58 -26.68 7.44
CA GLN A 205 -1.95 -27.30 8.62
C GLN A 205 -2.92 -28.24 9.39
N GLY A 206 -3.68 -29.06 8.67
CA GLY A 206 -4.64 -30.00 9.25
C GLY A 206 -6.02 -29.43 9.63
N LYS A 207 -6.18 -28.10 9.67
CA LYS A 207 -7.48 -27.45 9.89
C LYS A 207 -8.21 -27.25 8.56
N SER A 208 -9.51 -27.54 8.54
CA SER A 208 -10.36 -27.33 7.37
C SER A 208 -10.92 -25.90 7.37
N PHE A 209 -10.86 -25.27 6.21
CA PHE A 209 -11.39 -23.94 5.92
C PHE A 209 -12.23 -24.01 4.65
N THR A 210 -13.08 -23.01 4.44
CA THR A 210 -13.83 -22.80 3.19
C THR A 210 -13.30 -21.59 2.46
N LEU A 211 -13.55 -21.50 1.15
CA LEU A 211 -13.16 -20.31 0.38
C LEU A 211 -13.81 -19.03 0.93
N LYS A 212 -14.97 -19.12 1.58
CA LYS A 212 -15.55 -18.00 2.33
C LYS A 212 -14.63 -17.47 3.43
N ASP A 213 -13.95 -18.36 4.15
CA ASP A 213 -12.98 -18.00 5.21
C ASP A 213 -11.75 -17.27 4.66
N PHE A 214 -11.37 -17.52 3.41
CA PHE A 214 -10.24 -16.85 2.75
C PHE A 214 -10.35 -15.32 2.79
N PHE A 215 -11.58 -14.80 2.64
CA PHE A 215 -11.83 -13.37 2.52
C PHE A 215 -11.79 -12.63 3.85
N THR A 216 -11.88 -13.35 4.97
CA THR A 216 -11.80 -12.81 6.34
C THR A 216 -10.48 -13.17 7.02
N LYS A 217 -9.85 -14.29 6.65
CA LYS A 217 -8.60 -14.80 7.22
C LYS A 217 -7.59 -15.07 6.12
N LYS A 218 -6.57 -14.22 6.01
CA LYS A 218 -5.47 -14.37 5.04
C LYS A 218 -4.75 -15.71 5.27
N PRO A 219 -4.76 -16.64 4.30
CA PRO A 219 -4.03 -17.90 4.43
C PRO A 219 -2.56 -17.75 4.04
N ASN A 220 -1.75 -18.78 4.30
CA ASN A 220 -0.34 -18.79 3.89
C ASN A 220 -0.17 -18.92 2.35
N LEU A 221 1.01 -18.57 1.84
CA LEU A 221 1.33 -18.60 0.40
C LEU A 221 1.12 -19.97 -0.24
N GLY A 222 1.40 -21.06 0.48
CA GLY A 222 1.20 -22.42 -0.02
C GLY A 222 -0.26 -22.73 -0.28
N SER A 223 -1.14 -22.33 0.65
CA SER A 223 -2.59 -22.47 0.50
C SER A 223 -3.13 -21.59 -0.64
N ILE A 224 -2.61 -20.37 -0.82
CA ILE A 224 -2.98 -19.52 -1.97
C ILE A 224 -2.61 -20.21 -3.28
N LYS A 225 -1.37 -20.72 -3.39
CA LYS A 225 -0.89 -21.47 -4.56
C LYS A 225 -1.76 -22.68 -4.87
N PHE A 226 -2.15 -23.44 -3.84
CA PHE A 226 -3.03 -24.60 -3.99
C PHE A 226 -4.41 -24.20 -4.50
N LEU A 227 -5.06 -23.21 -3.86
CA LEU A 227 -6.39 -22.73 -4.24
C LEU A 227 -6.41 -22.22 -5.68
N LEU A 228 -5.45 -21.38 -6.06
CA LEU A 228 -5.39 -20.84 -7.42
C LEU A 228 -5.26 -21.94 -8.49
N ARG A 229 -4.65 -23.09 -8.16
CA ARG A 229 -4.48 -24.22 -9.07
C ARG A 229 -5.60 -25.26 -9.00
N HIS A 230 -6.57 -25.08 -8.10
CA HIS A 230 -7.66 -26.04 -7.94
C HIS A 230 -8.51 -26.11 -9.21
N GLU A 231 -8.85 -27.32 -9.68
CA GLU A 231 -9.55 -27.54 -10.95
C GLU A 231 -10.86 -26.76 -11.05
N LYS A 232 -11.66 -26.80 -9.97
CA LYS A 232 -12.92 -26.02 -9.84
C LYS A 232 -12.72 -24.51 -9.92
N ILE A 233 -11.54 -23.98 -9.59
CA ILE A 233 -11.26 -22.54 -9.76
C ILE A 233 -10.75 -22.31 -11.17
N GLN A 234 -9.81 -23.14 -11.63
CA GLN A 234 -9.19 -23.05 -12.95
C GLN A 234 -10.24 -23.08 -14.07
N CYS A 235 -11.29 -23.89 -14.01
CA CYS A 235 -12.31 -23.94 -15.07
C CYS A 235 -12.96 -22.58 -15.39
N HIS A 236 -12.96 -21.64 -14.44
CA HIS A 236 -13.53 -20.29 -14.61
C HIS A 236 -12.53 -19.22 -15.06
N LEU A 237 -11.25 -19.57 -15.18
CA LEU A 237 -10.16 -18.65 -15.54
C LEU A 237 -9.87 -18.65 -17.05
N GLU A 238 -9.45 -17.50 -17.55
CA GLU A 238 -8.96 -17.33 -18.92
C GLU A 238 -7.60 -18.03 -19.12
N GLU A 239 -7.31 -18.44 -20.35
CA GLU A 239 -6.14 -19.27 -20.68
C GLU A 239 -4.80 -18.58 -20.36
N ASN A 240 -4.71 -17.27 -20.61
CA ASN A 240 -3.55 -16.46 -20.25
C ASN A 240 -3.25 -16.49 -18.74
N LEU A 241 -4.29 -16.32 -17.91
CA LEU A 241 -4.19 -16.32 -16.45
C LEU A 241 -3.88 -17.72 -15.92
N LYS A 242 -4.49 -18.77 -16.50
CA LYS A 242 -4.15 -20.17 -16.19
C LYS A 242 -2.67 -20.45 -16.43
N ARG A 243 -2.15 -20.05 -17.59
CA ARG A 243 -0.73 -20.23 -17.94
C ARG A 243 0.16 -19.49 -16.96
N PHE A 244 -0.16 -18.23 -16.64
CA PHE A 244 0.60 -17.47 -15.66
C PHE A 244 0.63 -18.16 -14.28
N ILE A 245 -0.53 -18.57 -13.75
CA ILE A 245 -0.64 -19.22 -12.44
C ILE A 245 0.13 -20.56 -12.41
N ASN A 246 -0.03 -21.38 -13.44
CA ASN A 246 0.51 -22.73 -13.45
C ASN A 246 2.03 -22.78 -13.72
N TYR A 247 2.57 -21.81 -14.46
CA TYR A 247 3.99 -21.81 -14.85
C TYR A 247 4.83 -20.75 -14.11
N PRO A 248 4.92 -19.47 -14.54
CA PRO A 248 5.83 -18.51 -13.94
C PRO A 248 5.51 -18.29 -12.46
N PHE A 249 4.25 -18.05 -12.10
CA PHE A 249 3.85 -17.81 -10.72
C PHE A 249 4.20 -18.97 -9.78
N SER A 250 3.87 -20.20 -10.19
CA SER A 250 4.13 -21.40 -9.41
C SER A 250 5.62 -21.66 -9.20
N LYS A 251 6.44 -21.43 -10.25
CA LYS A 251 7.90 -21.56 -10.20
C LYS A 251 8.51 -20.55 -9.24
N SER A 252 8.19 -19.27 -9.41
CA SER A 252 8.71 -18.19 -8.57
C SER A 252 8.35 -18.41 -7.10
N LEU A 253 7.09 -18.75 -6.82
CA LEU A 253 6.64 -19.03 -5.44
C LEU A 253 7.42 -20.15 -4.76
N SER A 254 7.75 -21.22 -5.49
CA SER A 254 8.56 -22.30 -4.93
C SER A 254 9.98 -21.84 -4.59
N LEU A 255 10.61 -21.02 -5.43
CA LEU A 255 11.92 -20.43 -5.15
C LEU A 255 11.87 -19.55 -3.89
N ILE A 256 10.89 -18.66 -3.81
CA ILE A 256 10.71 -17.73 -2.69
C ILE A 256 10.45 -18.49 -1.37
N GLN A 257 9.60 -19.51 -1.41
CA GLN A 257 9.31 -20.33 -0.23
C GLN A 257 10.55 -21.05 0.30
N ASN A 258 11.40 -21.57 -0.59
CA ASN A 258 12.64 -22.23 -0.19
C ASN A 258 13.59 -21.26 0.51
N ILE A 259 13.86 -20.10 -0.10
CA ILE A 259 14.74 -19.08 0.46
C ILE A 259 14.24 -18.59 1.82
N ARG A 260 12.95 -18.27 1.93
CA ARG A 260 12.37 -17.78 3.19
C ARG A 260 12.41 -18.84 4.30
N ASN A 261 12.05 -20.08 3.99
CA ASN A 261 12.02 -21.15 5.00
C ASN A 261 13.42 -21.44 5.53
N GLU A 262 14.45 -21.37 4.68
CA GLU A 262 15.84 -21.54 5.10
C GLU A 262 16.34 -20.37 5.95
N ALA A 263 16.05 -19.13 5.55
CA ALA A 263 16.40 -17.92 6.29
C ALA A 263 15.77 -17.88 7.69
N VAL A 264 14.53 -18.35 7.84
CA VAL A 264 13.78 -18.29 9.11
C VAL A 264 14.13 -19.45 10.06
N HIS A 265 14.49 -20.62 9.54
CA HIS A 265 14.56 -21.85 10.36
C HIS A 265 15.92 -22.55 10.40
N LYS A 266 16.87 -22.23 9.50
CA LYS A 266 18.10 -23.04 9.35
C LYS A 266 19.40 -22.25 9.39
N LYS A 267 19.50 -21.13 8.66
CA LYS A 267 20.77 -20.42 8.49
C LYS A 267 20.51 -18.94 8.19
N ALA A 268 21.35 -18.05 8.73
CA ALA A 268 21.34 -16.64 8.32
C ALA A 268 21.56 -16.55 6.79
N PRO A 269 20.69 -15.84 6.06
CA PRO A 269 20.79 -15.73 4.62
C PRO A 269 22.00 -14.88 4.24
N GLY A 270 22.70 -15.29 3.18
CA GLY A 270 23.77 -14.49 2.59
C GLY A 270 23.24 -13.57 1.49
N LEU A 271 24.14 -12.78 0.93
CA LEU A 271 23.86 -11.85 -0.17
C LEU A 271 23.28 -12.56 -1.40
N ASN A 272 23.76 -13.76 -1.74
CA ASN A 272 23.30 -14.52 -2.91
C ASN A 272 21.81 -14.91 -2.80
N GLU A 273 21.34 -15.30 -1.61
CA GLU A 273 19.92 -15.60 -1.38
C GLU A 273 19.06 -14.34 -1.56
N VAL A 274 19.54 -13.18 -1.10
CA VAL A 274 18.87 -11.89 -1.29
C VAL A 274 18.82 -11.51 -2.76
N GLU A 275 19.94 -11.60 -3.47
CA GLU A 275 20.02 -11.25 -4.89
C GLU A 275 19.11 -12.14 -5.74
N LYS A 276 19.07 -13.45 -5.48
CA LYS A 276 18.12 -14.36 -6.16
C LYS A 276 16.67 -13.94 -5.91
N LEU A 277 16.33 -13.63 -4.66
CA LEU A 277 14.98 -13.19 -4.31
C LEU A 277 14.64 -11.87 -5.00
N ARG A 278 15.56 -10.90 -4.94
CA ARG A 278 15.47 -9.59 -5.57
C ARG A 278 15.27 -9.71 -7.08
N ASN A 279 16.09 -10.52 -7.75
CA ASN A 279 16.04 -10.70 -9.20
C ASN A 279 14.72 -11.32 -9.64
N GLU A 280 14.19 -12.29 -8.90
CA GLU A 280 12.88 -12.91 -9.17
C GLU A 280 11.72 -11.92 -8.93
N ILE A 281 11.80 -11.10 -7.88
CA ILE A 281 10.74 -10.14 -7.54
C ILE A 281 10.73 -8.96 -8.52
N LEU A 282 11.88 -8.31 -8.72
CA LEU A 282 11.99 -7.06 -9.48
C LEU A 282 12.23 -7.30 -10.98
N GLY A 283 12.69 -8.49 -11.37
CA GLY A 283 12.99 -8.85 -12.76
C GLY A 283 14.25 -8.17 -13.29
N ILE A 284 15.33 -8.19 -12.51
CA ILE A 284 16.62 -7.57 -12.88
C ILE A 284 17.33 -8.38 -13.98
N GLU A 285 17.30 -9.71 -13.86
CA GLU A 285 17.97 -10.64 -14.81
C GLU A 285 16.96 -11.53 -15.55
N GLY A 286 15.67 -11.20 -15.48
CA GLY A 286 14.61 -12.04 -16.02
C GLY A 286 13.21 -11.47 -15.84
N ALA A 287 12.21 -12.34 -15.92
CA ALA A 287 10.83 -11.93 -15.73
C ALA A 287 10.55 -11.62 -14.25
N SER A 288 9.92 -10.46 -13.99
CA SER A 288 9.49 -10.08 -12.64
C SER A 288 8.18 -10.79 -12.27
N LEU A 289 8.21 -11.58 -11.19
CA LEU A 289 6.99 -12.12 -10.58
C LEU A 289 6.02 -10.99 -10.22
N LEU A 290 6.53 -9.94 -9.58
CA LEU A 290 5.72 -8.86 -9.06
C LEU A 290 5.00 -8.09 -10.19
N LYS A 291 5.69 -7.78 -11.29
CA LYS A 291 5.06 -7.16 -12.48
C LYS A 291 4.00 -8.08 -13.08
N GLY A 292 4.26 -9.39 -13.14
CA GLY A 292 3.28 -10.36 -13.62
C GLY A 292 2.01 -10.37 -12.77
N VAL A 293 2.18 -10.42 -11.44
CA VAL A 293 1.06 -10.33 -10.47
C VAL A 293 0.28 -9.03 -10.65
N LEU A 294 0.95 -7.88 -10.75
CA LEU A 294 0.30 -6.57 -10.91
C LEU A 294 -0.44 -6.44 -12.26
N THR A 295 0.15 -6.93 -13.35
CA THR A 295 -0.47 -6.89 -14.69
C THR A 295 -1.75 -7.71 -14.71
N HIS A 296 -1.73 -8.89 -14.07
CA HIS A 296 -2.94 -9.69 -13.94
C HIS A 296 -3.92 -9.11 -12.92
N LYS A 297 -3.48 -8.44 -11.86
CA LYS A 297 -4.33 -7.74 -10.88
C LYS A 297 -5.14 -6.59 -11.51
N GLU A 298 -4.57 -5.90 -12.49
CA GLU A 298 -5.25 -4.81 -13.22
C GLU A 298 -6.33 -5.31 -14.18
N THR A 299 -6.07 -6.46 -14.81
CA THR A 299 -7.00 -7.10 -15.74
C THR A 299 -8.00 -8.03 -15.02
N SER A 300 -7.68 -8.42 -13.77
CA SER A 300 -8.49 -9.20 -12.79
C SER A 300 -9.35 -8.33 -11.86
#